data_AF-A0A9E3E3Y4-F1
#
_entry.id   AF-A0A9E3E3Y4-F1
#
_cell.length_a   1.000
_cell.length_b   1.000
_cell.length_c   1.000
_cell.angle_alpha   90.00
_cell.angle_beta   90.00
_cell.angle_gamma   90.00
#
_symmetry.space_group_name_H-M   'P 1'
#
loop_
_entity.id
_entity.type
_entity.pdbx_description
1 polymer ?
#
loop_
_entity_poly.entity_id
_entity_poly.type
_entity_poly.pdbx_seq_one_letter_code
_entity_poly.pdbx_strand_id
1 'polypeptide(L)'
;MFNLEQFRDIAFRRSPQPVHPLRSLADAQKAVAELPAHDHVAALGELTSLAKTMNETDTFASERRARILFILDEAARERWRALSGQYLAPAGRPLAKDGDINILRAFFDSASEFVDGLAIVLDHGDGEKSAWMKENLARINMRSMRWLGRRLALAHMLHLPVIGAMWEKIHRRHRLAEEANVARIALPVFEGNRFPTSVRQEYVRCLLLELAAPDSMTGREVELCFRITGRAAPAVKLDNARSDSTVFAVIPAGDGLPMLARQLESGLASSAYFLDTTLCLPKLRAGLERDMDRPKDEPDTLFSSEYTIGERYAMLNRLISHW
;
A
#
# COMPACT_ATOMS: atom_id res chain seq x y z
N MET A 1 -18.43 35.66 51.76
CA MET A 1 -17.23 34.83 51.98
C MET A 1 -16.85 34.24 50.62
N PHE A 2 -15.75 34.66 50.04
CA PHE A 2 -15.31 34.17 48.71
C PHE A 2 -14.79 32.74 48.86
N ASN A 3 -15.46 31.77 48.20
CA ASN A 3 -15.08 30.36 48.29
C ASN A 3 -13.90 30.08 47.35
N LEU A 4 -12.69 30.07 47.93
CA LEU A 4 -11.44 29.89 47.20
C LEU A 4 -11.34 28.51 46.52
N GLU A 5 -11.99 27.47 47.05
CA GLU A 5 -12.01 26.12 46.46
C GLU A 5 -12.90 26.08 45.21
N GLN A 6 -14.09 26.67 45.27
CA GLN A 6 -15.01 26.71 44.15
C GLN A 6 -14.48 27.56 42.98
N PHE A 7 -13.75 28.65 43.27
CA PHE A 7 -13.08 29.45 42.26
C PHE A 7 -11.91 28.68 41.60
N ARG A 8 -11.17 27.90 42.38
CA ARG A 8 -10.05 27.07 41.89
C ARG A 8 -10.56 25.93 41.00
N ASP A 9 -11.67 25.30 41.34
CA ASP A 9 -12.31 24.27 40.50
C ASP A 9 -12.86 24.83 39.18
N ILE A 10 -13.33 26.07 39.16
CA ILE A 10 -13.81 26.73 37.94
C ILE A 10 -12.64 27.27 37.10
N ALA A 11 -11.62 27.87 37.72
CA ALA A 11 -10.49 28.48 37.04
C ALA A 11 -9.47 27.45 36.48
N PHE A 12 -9.41 26.24 37.08
CA PHE A 12 -8.52 25.16 36.64
C PHE A 12 -9.26 23.93 36.13
N ARG A 13 -10.57 24.00 35.90
CA ARG A 13 -11.29 23.02 35.08
C ARG A 13 -10.67 23.08 33.68
N ARG A 14 -9.82 22.10 33.36
CA ARG A 14 -9.47 21.83 31.96
C ARG A 14 -10.79 21.68 31.22
N SER A 15 -11.03 22.53 30.23
CA SER A 15 -12.08 22.28 29.24
C SER A 15 -11.92 20.82 28.81
N PRO A 16 -12.98 19.99 28.85
CA PRO A 16 -12.86 18.63 28.33
C PRO A 16 -12.34 18.76 26.91
N GLN A 17 -11.18 18.16 26.64
CA GLN A 17 -10.67 18.09 25.28
C GLN A 17 -11.82 17.58 24.39
N PRO A 18 -12.06 18.20 23.23
CA PRO A 18 -13.14 17.78 22.35
C PRO A 18 -13.01 16.27 22.13
N VAL A 19 -14.08 15.57 22.48
CA VAL A 19 -14.08 14.12 22.50
C VAL A 19 -13.90 13.64 21.06
N HIS A 20 -12.84 12.86 20.81
CA HIS A 20 -12.51 12.38 19.47
C HIS A 20 -13.72 11.68 18.83
N PRO A 21 -14.06 11.94 17.55
CA PRO A 21 -15.27 11.36 16.92
C PRO A 21 -15.26 9.83 16.91
N LEU A 22 -14.09 9.21 16.74
CA LEU A 22 -13.92 7.75 16.68
C LEU A 22 -13.61 7.08 18.04
N ARG A 23 -14.38 7.31 19.10
CA ARG A 23 -14.09 6.69 20.42
C ARG A 23 -14.22 5.16 20.42
N SER A 24 -15.09 4.63 19.58
CA SER A 24 -15.47 3.23 19.54
C SER A 24 -15.62 2.72 18.11
N LEU A 25 -15.75 1.39 17.97
CA LEU A 25 -16.04 0.77 16.66
C LEU A 25 -17.41 1.20 16.12
N ALA A 26 -18.38 1.39 17.01
CA ALA A 26 -19.72 1.86 16.64
C ALA A 26 -19.67 3.30 16.09
N ASP A 27 -18.86 4.18 16.70
CA ASP A 27 -18.68 5.54 16.18
C ASP A 27 -18.00 5.51 14.80
N ALA A 28 -17.02 4.63 14.60
CA ALA A 28 -16.38 4.47 13.29
C ALA A 28 -17.34 3.94 12.22
N GLN A 29 -18.18 2.96 12.55
CA GLN A 29 -19.23 2.46 11.65
C GLN A 29 -20.26 3.53 11.31
N LYS A 30 -20.65 4.33 12.31
CA LYS A 30 -21.55 5.47 12.11
C LYS A 30 -20.95 6.51 11.17
N ALA A 31 -19.69 6.90 11.41
CA ALA A 31 -18.99 7.84 10.54
C ALA A 31 -18.91 7.34 9.08
N VAL A 32 -18.63 6.04 8.88
CA VAL A 32 -18.63 5.43 7.53
C VAL A 32 -20.03 5.45 6.89
N ALA A 33 -21.08 5.22 7.66
CA ALA A 33 -22.46 5.24 7.16
C ALA A 33 -22.94 6.64 6.77
N GLU A 34 -22.37 7.69 7.35
CA GLU A 34 -22.70 9.10 7.09
C GLU A 34 -21.90 9.70 5.91
N LEU A 35 -20.95 8.95 5.34
CA LEU A 35 -20.15 9.43 4.20
C LEU A 35 -21.00 9.83 2.99
N PRO A 36 -20.60 10.87 2.24
CA PRO A 36 -21.25 11.24 0.98
C PRO A 36 -21.32 10.05 0.00
N ALA A 37 -22.53 9.60 -0.34
CA ALA A 37 -22.73 8.41 -1.17
C ALA A 37 -22.26 8.58 -2.62
N HIS A 38 -22.44 9.78 -3.19
CA HIS A 38 -22.18 10.08 -4.60
C HIS A 38 -20.94 10.95 -4.84
N ASP A 39 -20.37 11.53 -3.78
CA ASP A 39 -19.15 12.32 -3.87
C ASP A 39 -17.97 11.52 -3.31
N HIS A 40 -17.31 10.78 -4.21
CA HIS A 40 -16.19 9.92 -3.83
C HIS A 40 -14.95 10.71 -3.39
N VAL A 41 -14.77 11.94 -3.87
CA VAL A 41 -13.66 12.81 -3.46
C VAL A 41 -13.88 13.28 -2.03
N ALA A 42 -15.06 13.82 -1.73
CA ALA A 42 -15.41 14.26 -0.39
C ALA A 42 -15.37 13.10 0.62
N ALA A 43 -15.95 11.95 0.26
CA ALA A 43 -15.94 10.76 1.12
C ALA A 43 -14.51 10.26 1.42
N LEU A 44 -13.62 10.26 0.42
CA LEU A 44 -12.22 9.88 0.65
C LEU A 44 -11.48 10.92 1.51
N GLY A 45 -11.75 12.21 1.30
CA GLY A 45 -11.21 13.29 2.11
C GLY A 45 -11.62 13.18 3.58
N GLU A 46 -12.88 12.84 3.86
CA GLU A 46 -13.39 12.63 5.22
C GLU A 46 -12.72 11.42 5.90
N LEU A 47 -12.64 10.27 5.21
CA LEU A 47 -11.93 9.09 5.72
C LEU A 47 -10.46 9.38 6.04
N THR A 48 -9.80 10.16 5.19
CA THR A 48 -8.40 10.58 5.36
C THR A 48 -8.25 11.50 6.57
N SER A 49 -9.15 12.48 6.72
CA SER A 49 -9.19 13.38 7.89
C SER A 49 -9.43 12.62 9.21
N LEU A 50 -10.32 11.63 9.19
CA LEU A 50 -10.60 10.74 10.31
C LEU A 50 -9.39 9.89 10.71
N ALA A 51 -8.65 9.35 9.74
CA ALA A 51 -7.40 8.65 10.01
C ALA A 51 -6.33 9.59 10.60
N LYS A 52 -6.19 10.79 10.02
CA LYS A 52 -5.24 11.82 10.47
C LYS A 52 -5.48 12.26 11.90
N THR A 53 -6.71 12.66 12.24
CA THR A 53 -7.07 13.10 13.60
C THR A 53 -6.82 12.00 14.63
N MET A 54 -7.03 10.73 14.26
CA MET A 54 -6.69 9.60 15.10
C MET A 54 -5.16 9.44 15.25
N ASN A 55 -4.38 9.65 14.19
CA ASN A 55 -2.90 9.63 14.23
C ASN A 55 -2.33 10.71 15.17
N GLU A 56 -2.99 11.86 15.25
CA GLU A 56 -2.64 12.98 16.14
C GLU A 56 -3.10 12.78 17.59
N THR A 57 -3.83 11.69 17.90
CA THR A 57 -4.41 11.43 19.23
C THR A 57 -3.73 10.25 19.92
N ASP A 58 -2.97 10.50 21.00
CA ASP A 58 -2.21 9.46 21.73
C ASP A 58 -3.07 8.53 22.61
N THR A 59 -4.35 8.86 22.82
CA THR A 59 -5.19 8.15 23.81
C THR A 59 -5.74 6.80 23.33
N PHE A 60 -5.45 6.39 22.10
CA PHE A 60 -5.95 5.14 21.53
C PHE A 60 -5.04 3.96 21.84
N ALA A 61 -5.57 2.95 22.55
CA ALA A 61 -4.94 1.63 22.63
C ALA A 61 -4.78 1.02 21.22
N SER A 62 -3.67 0.31 20.97
CA SER A 62 -3.33 -0.14 19.61
C SER A 62 -4.37 -1.08 19.00
N GLU A 63 -4.97 -1.97 19.80
CA GLU A 63 -6.05 -2.84 19.32
C GLU A 63 -7.24 -2.02 18.80
N ARG A 64 -7.68 -1.00 19.56
CA ARG A 64 -8.81 -0.18 19.16
C ARG A 64 -8.48 0.60 17.89
N ARG A 65 -7.30 1.21 17.82
CA ARG A 65 -6.80 1.90 16.64
C ARG A 65 -6.79 0.99 15.42
N ALA A 66 -6.24 -0.21 15.53
CA ALA A 66 -6.18 -1.20 14.45
C ALA A 66 -7.57 -1.56 13.92
N ARG A 67 -8.51 -1.85 14.83
CA ARG A 67 -9.89 -2.20 14.45
C ARG A 67 -10.62 -1.04 13.77
N ILE A 68 -10.46 0.19 14.27
CA ILE A 68 -11.04 1.39 13.65
C ILE A 68 -10.42 1.62 12.27
N LEU A 69 -9.09 1.54 12.14
CA LEU A 69 -8.41 1.64 10.86
C LEU A 69 -8.90 0.60 9.86
N PHE A 70 -9.18 -0.63 10.29
CA PHE A 70 -9.73 -1.66 9.40
C PHE A 70 -11.10 -1.27 8.84
N ILE A 71 -11.97 -0.64 9.65
CA ILE A 71 -13.28 -0.13 9.20
C ILE A 71 -13.10 0.98 8.17
N LEU A 72 -12.24 1.97 8.46
CA LEU A 72 -11.98 3.10 7.57
C LEU A 72 -11.33 2.65 6.24
N ASP A 73 -10.38 1.71 6.31
CA ASP A 73 -9.68 1.13 5.16
C ASP A 73 -10.61 0.33 4.24
N GLU A 74 -11.55 -0.46 4.82
CA GLU A 74 -12.60 -1.12 4.03
C GLU A 74 -13.50 -0.11 3.30
N ALA A 75 -13.91 0.96 3.98
CA ALA A 75 -14.71 2.02 3.35
C ALA A 75 -13.95 2.78 2.25
N ALA A 76 -12.65 3.02 2.48
CA ALA A 76 -11.80 3.74 1.53
C ALA A 76 -11.66 2.98 0.20
N ARG A 77 -11.61 1.64 0.21
CA ARG A 77 -11.43 0.80 -0.98
C ARG A 77 -12.41 1.10 -2.10
N GLU A 78 -13.69 1.24 -1.79
CA GLU A 78 -14.70 1.53 -2.82
C GLU A 78 -14.48 2.90 -3.45
N ARG A 79 -14.18 3.90 -2.63
CA ARG A 79 -13.90 5.27 -3.08
C ARG A 79 -12.65 5.33 -3.94
N TRP A 80 -11.60 4.62 -3.52
CA TRP A 80 -10.37 4.44 -4.30
C TRP A 80 -10.62 3.79 -5.65
N ARG A 81 -11.45 2.74 -5.73
CA ARG A 81 -11.79 2.10 -7.02
C ARG A 81 -12.51 3.07 -7.95
N ALA A 82 -13.53 3.78 -7.45
CA ALA A 82 -14.30 4.72 -8.26
C ALA A 82 -13.43 5.88 -8.79
N LEU A 83 -12.61 6.47 -7.92
CA LEU A 83 -11.68 7.54 -8.30
C LEU A 83 -10.56 7.04 -9.22
N SER A 84 -10.11 5.78 -9.06
CA SER A 84 -9.12 5.18 -9.96
C SER A 84 -9.71 5.05 -11.36
N GLY A 85 -10.99 4.66 -11.48
CA GLY A 85 -11.70 4.63 -12.75
C GLY A 85 -11.77 6.02 -13.40
N GLN A 86 -12.04 7.08 -12.62
CA GLN A 86 -12.04 8.46 -13.11
C GLN A 86 -10.65 8.93 -13.56
N TYR A 87 -9.59 8.56 -12.84
CA TYR A 87 -8.21 8.88 -13.22
C TYR A 87 -7.78 8.10 -14.48
N LEU A 88 -8.10 6.80 -14.56
CA LEU A 88 -7.70 5.91 -15.65
C LEU A 88 -8.64 5.94 -16.87
N ALA A 89 -9.83 6.47 -16.75
CA ALA A 89 -10.77 6.57 -17.87
C ALA A 89 -11.69 7.78 -17.65
N PRO A 90 -11.15 9.02 -17.64
CA PRO A 90 -11.94 10.22 -17.30
C PRO A 90 -13.11 10.46 -18.27
N ALA A 91 -13.03 9.95 -19.51
CA ALA A 91 -14.10 9.99 -20.49
C ALA A 91 -14.91 8.69 -20.58
N GLY A 92 -14.83 7.81 -19.57
CA GLY A 92 -15.45 6.48 -19.58
C GLY A 92 -14.80 5.48 -20.53
N ARG A 93 -13.68 5.84 -21.16
CA ARG A 93 -12.87 4.98 -22.03
C ARG A 93 -11.38 5.14 -21.73
N PRO A 94 -10.55 4.12 -22.00
CA PRO A 94 -9.11 4.25 -21.93
C PRO A 94 -8.64 5.42 -22.81
N LEU A 95 -7.82 6.31 -22.25
CA LEU A 95 -7.20 7.42 -22.97
C LEU A 95 -5.70 7.39 -22.71
N ALA A 96 -4.90 7.72 -23.72
CA ALA A 96 -3.43 7.77 -23.63
C ALA A 96 -2.89 8.98 -22.85
N LYS A 97 -3.69 9.57 -21.95
CA LYS A 97 -3.31 10.72 -21.12
C LYS A 97 -3.61 10.42 -19.65
N ASP A 98 -2.73 10.89 -18.78
CA ASP A 98 -2.94 10.86 -17.34
C ASP A 98 -4.21 11.61 -16.93
N GLY A 99 -4.84 11.16 -15.85
CA GLY A 99 -6.03 11.76 -15.28
C GLY A 99 -5.74 13.00 -14.42
N ASP A 100 -6.72 13.41 -13.62
CA ASP A 100 -6.59 14.58 -12.75
C ASP A 100 -5.54 14.37 -11.65
N ILE A 101 -4.54 15.24 -11.60
CA ILE A 101 -3.47 15.24 -10.60
C ILE A 101 -4.01 15.39 -9.16
N ASN A 102 -5.15 16.05 -8.97
CA ASN A 102 -5.75 16.20 -7.64
C ASN A 102 -6.26 14.86 -7.10
N ILE A 103 -6.67 13.93 -7.96
CA ILE A 103 -7.02 12.56 -7.56
C ILE A 103 -5.76 11.85 -7.04
N LEU A 104 -4.62 11.98 -7.73
CA LEU A 104 -3.36 11.40 -7.27
C LEU A 104 -2.90 11.96 -5.93
N ARG A 105 -3.06 13.27 -5.72
CA ARG A 105 -2.74 13.91 -4.43
C ARG A 105 -3.65 13.39 -3.32
N ALA A 106 -4.96 13.33 -3.55
CA ALA A 106 -5.90 12.75 -2.58
C ALA A 106 -5.58 11.29 -2.25
N PHE A 107 -5.17 10.48 -3.24
CA PHE A 107 -4.68 9.14 -3.04
C PHE A 107 -3.39 9.10 -2.22
N PHE A 108 -2.44 9.98 -2.51
CA PHE A 108 -1.17 10.03 -1.80
C PHE A 108 -1.35 10.40 -0.32
N ASP A 109 -2.18 11.40 -0.05
CA ASP A 109 -2.52 11.85 1.31
C ASP A 109 -3.24 10.74 2.08
N SER A 110 -4.26 10.14 1.45
CA SER A 110 -5.00 9.01 2.04
C SER A 110 -4.07 7.84 2.37
N ALA A 111 -3.22 7.41 1.43
CA ALA A 111 -2.28 6.33 1.66
C ALA A 111 -1.29 6.68 2.78
N SER A 112 -0.86 7.93 2.88
CA SER A 112 0.06 8.38 3.94
C SER A 112 -0.57 8.24 5.32
N GLU A 113 -1.80 8.70 5.51
CA GLU A 113 -2.47 8.63 6.81
C GLU A 113 -2.78 7.18 7.25
N PHE A 114 -3.13 6.31 6.31
CA PHE A 114 -3.31 4.88 6.61
C PHE A 114 -1.98 4.17 6.94
N VAL A 115 -0.90 4.48 6.21
CA VAL A 115 0.45 3.96 6.55
C VAL A 115 0.84 4.37 7.95
N ASP A 116 0.73 5.67 8.27
CA ASP A 116 1.22 6.22 9.51
C ASP A 116 0.36 5.71 10.70
N GLY A 117 -0.96 5.59 10.54
CA GLY A 117 -1.83 5.01 11.55
C GLY A 117 -1.56 3.53 11.83
N LEU A 118 -1.34 2.72 10.79
CA LEU A 118 -0.96 1.31 10.95
C LEU A 118 0.45 1.17 11.53
N ALA A 119 1.35 2.12 11.24
CA ALA A 119 2.68 2.14 11.82
C ALA A 119 2.63 2.42 13.32
N ILE A 120 1.81 3.38 13.77
CA ILE A 120 1.57 3.64 15.20
C ILE A 120 1.14 2.35 15.91
N VAL A 121 0.15 1.62 15.36
CA VAL A 121 -0.33 0.34 15.91
C VAL A 121 0.79 -0.69 16.08
N LEU A 122 1.61 -0.87 15.04
CA LEU A 122 2.63 -1.91 15.02
C LEU A 122 3.86 -1.56 15.87
N ASP A 123 4.12 -0.26 16.06
CA ASP A 123 5.33 0.23 16.71
C ASP A 123 5.11 0.49 18.21
N HIS A 124 3.87 0.58 18.70
CA HIS A 124 3.54 0.88 20.11
C HIS A 124 3.72 -0.28 21.10
N GLY A 125 4.14 -1.47 20.66
CA GLY A 125 4.61 -2.58 21.52
C GLY A 125 3.59 -3.21 22.49
N ASP A 126 2.39 -2.65 22.62
CA ASP A 126 1.28 -3.17 23.44
C ASP A 126 0.46 -4.26 22.73
N GLY A 127 0.70 -4.48 21.43
CA GLY A 127 0.05 -5.51 20.62
C GLY A 127 0.21 -6.93 21.18
N GLU A 128 1.29 -7.22 21.91
CA GLU A 128 1.52 -8.52 22.55
C GLU A 128 0.56 -8.81 23.72
N LYS A 129 -0.14 -7.81 24.24
CA LYS A 129 -1.07 -7.98 25.37
C LYS A 129 -2.48 -8.37 24.92
N SER A 130 -2.81 -8.17 23.64
CA SER A 130 -4.13 -8.46 23.09
C SER A 130 -4.14 -9.75 22.26
N ALA A 131 -5.06 -10.67 22.58
CA ALA A 131 -5.27 -11.89 21.80
C ALA A 131 -5.68 -11.57 20.36
N TRP A 132 -6.60 -10.60 20.20
CA TRP A 132 -7.04 -10.15 18.87
C TRP A 132 -5.88 -9.60 18.03
N MET A 133 -4.99 -8.82 18.66
CA MET A 133 -3.82 -8.28 17.97
C MET A 133 -2.88 -9.38 17.49
N LYS A 134 -2.62 -10.42 18.30
CA LYS A 134 -1.81 -11.57 17.90
C LYS A 134 -2.41 -12.31 16.71
N GLU A 135 -3.71 -12.58 16.75
CA GLU A 135 -4.44 -13.24 15.67
C GLU A 135 -4.46 -12.41 14.37
N ASN A 136 -4.41 -11.08 14.48
CA ASN A 136 -4.49 -10.17 13.35
C ASN A 136 -3.14 -9.57 12.94
N LEU A 137 -2.03 -9.93 13.59
CA LEU A 137 -0.73 -9.30 13.38
C LEU A 137 -0.26 -9.38 11.91
N ALA A 138 -0.44 -10.55 11.30
CA ALA A 138 -0.16 -10.73 9.87
C ALA A 138 -1.02 -9.81 9.00
N ARG A 139 -2.33 -9.70 9.30
CA ARG A 139 -3.27 -8.86 8.54
C ARG A 139 -2.95 -7.37 8.68
N ILE A 140 -2.57 -6.91 9.88
CA ILE A 140 -2.14 -5.52 10.13
C ILE A 140 -0.87 -5.21 9.34
N ASN A 141 0.15 -6.07 9.40
CA ASN A 141 1.39 -5.88 8.62
C ASN A 141 1.13 -5.89 7.11
N MET A 142 0.26 -6.77 6.61
CA MET A 142 -0.09 -6.81 5.19
C MET A 142 -0.81 -5.54 4.72
N ARG A 143 -1.78 -5.03 5.52
CA ARG A 143 -2.44 -3.75 5.21
C ARG A 143 -1.43 -2.60 5.21
N SER A 144 -0.53 -2.57 6.19
CA SER A 144 0.54 -1.56 6.26
C SER A 144 1.44 -1.61 5.02
N MET A 145 1.91 -2.80 4.62
CA MET A 145 2.75 -2.98 3.44
C MET A 145 2.02 -2.63 2.14
N ARG A 146 0.72 -2.93 2.03
CA ARG A 146 -0.09 -2.52 0.87
C ARG A 146 -0.20 -1.01 0.74
N TRP A 147 -0.45 -0.31 1.84
CA TRP A 147 -0.51 1.14 1.84
C TRP A 147 0.86 1.76 1.53
N LEU A 148 1.94 1.18 2.03
CA LEU A 148 3.31 1.58 1.67
C LEU A 148 3.58 1.40 0.19
N GLY A 149 3.25 0.24 -0.39
CA GLY A 149 3.42 -0.01 -1.83
C GLY A 149 2.57 0.92 -2.70
N ARG A 150 1.33 1.23 -2.27
CA ARG A 150 0.48 2.23 -2.95
C ARG A 150 1.10 3.62 -2.89
N ARG A 151 1.58 4.03 -1.73
CA ARG A 151 2.26 5.31 -1.52
C ARG A 151 3.53 5.42 -2.37
N LEU A 152 4.31 4.35 -2.49
CA LEU A 152 5.48 4.27 -3.39
C LEU A 152 5.07 4.47 -4.86
N ALA A 153 4.07 3.73 -5.34
CA ALA A 153 3.58 3.88 -6.72
C ALA A 153 3.12 5.32 -7.00
N LEU A 154 2.34 5.91 -6.08
CA LEU A 154 1.87 7.29 -6.21
C LEU A 154 3.02 8.32 -6.17
N ALA A 155 4.07 8.06 -5.40
CA ALA A 155 5.26 8.91 -5.37
C ALA A 155 5.94 8.96 -6.75
N HIS A 156 6.05 7.84 -7.46
CA HIS A 156 6.55 7.83 -8.84
C HIS A 156 5.60 8.56 -9.80
N MET A 157 4.28 8.32 -9.70
CA MET A 157 3.28 9.02 -10.55
C MET A 157 3.32 10.55 -10.37
N LEU A 158 3.61 11.01 -9.15
CA LEU A 158 3.70 12.43 -8.80
C LEU A 158 5.13 12.98 -8.91
N HIS A 159 6.11 12.17 -9.30
CA HIS A 159 7.54 12.50 -9.35
C HIS A 159 8.07 13.16 -8.05
N LEU A 160 7.72 12.58 -6.89
CA LEU A 160 8.10 13.15 -5.60
C LEU A 160 9.52 12.74 -5.17
N PRO A 161 10.30 13.62 -4.54
CA PRO A 161 11.68 13.35 -4.11
C PRO A 161 11.79 12.49 -2.83
N VAL A 162 10.69 11.93 -2.33
CA VAL A 162 10.61 11.26 -1.01
C VAL A 162 10.78 9.73 -1.10
N ILE A 163 11.16 9.19 -2.26
CA ILE A 163 11.24 7.75 -2.53
C ILE A 163 12.22 7.04 -1.57
N GLY A 164 13.38 7.63 -1.27
CA GLY A 164 14.36 7.02 -0.35
C GLY A 164 13.79 6.78 1.06
N ALA A 165 13.14 7.80 1.64
CA ALA A 165 12.48 7.67 2.95
C ALA A 165 11.33 6.64 2.94
N MET A 166 10.69 6.40 1.79
CA MET A 166 9.68 5.34 1.66
C MET A 166 10.32 3.96 1.66
N TRP A 167 11.46 3.78 1.00
CA TRP A 167 12.19 2.52 0.98
C TRP A 167 12.65 2.10 2.38
N GLU A 168 13.12 3.05 3.19
CA GLU A 168 13.45 2.76 4.59
C GLU A 168 12.24 2.21 5.37
N LYS A 169 11.07 2.85 5.21
CA LYS A 169 9.82 2.38 5.85
C LYS A 169 9.41 0.99 5.33
N ILE A 170 9.52 0.74 4.03
CA ILE A 170 9.20 -0.55 3.39
C ILE A 170 10.12 -1.66 3.92
N HIS A 171 11.43 -1.46 3.90
CA HIS A 171 12.42 -2.42 4.40
C HIS A 171 12.21 -2.72 5.87
N ARG A 172 12.05 -1.66 6.69
CA ARG A 172 11.79 -1.80 8.12
C ARG A 172 10.52 -2.62 8.38
N ARG A 173 9.43 -2.35 7.67
CA ARG A 173 8.16 -3.08 7.88
C ARG A 173 8.27 -4.55 7.48
N HIS A 174 8.97 -4.87 6.39
CA HIS A 174 9.23 -6.27 6.02
C HIS A 174 10.07 -6.99 7.08
N ARG A 175 11.16 -6.37 7.55
CA ARG A 175 12.04 -6.93 8.58
C ARG A 175 11.29 -7.21 9.89
N LEU A 176 10.50 -6.25 10.38
CA LEU A 176 9.69 -6.44 11.59
C LEU A 176 8.67 -7.59 11.43
N ALA A 177 8.12 -7.78 10.23
CA ALA A 177 7.22 -8.90 9.96
C ALA A 177 7.96 -10.26 9.91
N GLU A 178 9.20 -10.31 9.45
CA GLU A 178 10.04 -11.52 9.49
C GLU A 178 10.42 -11.84 10.95
N GLU A 179 10.84 -10.84 11.75
CA GLU A 179 11.14 -10.99 13.19
C GLU A 179 9.92 -11.50 13.98
N ALA A 180 8.72 -11.02 13.63
CA ALA A 180 7.46 -11.49 14.22
C ALA A 180 6.94 -12.82 13.63
N ASN A 181 7.67 -13.46 12.70
CA ASN A 181 7.29 -14.71 12.03
C ASN A 181 5.95 -14.65 11.27
N VAL A 182 5.53 -13.46 10.84
CA VAL A 182 4.27 -13.26 10.09
C VAL A 182 4.49 -12.93 8.62
N ALA A 183 5.73 -12.68 8.19
CA ALA A 183 6.03 -12.22 6.83
C ALA A 183 5.54 -13.16 5.72
N ARG A 184 5.54 -14.47 5.98
CA ARG A 184 5.18 -15.52 5.01
C ARG A 184 3.74 -16.01 5.13
N ILE A 185 3.01 -15.58 6.18
CA ILE A 185 1.63 -16.01 6.40
C ILE A 185 0.75 -15.40 5.29
N ALA A 186 0.17 -16.26 4.47
CA ALA A 186 -0.65 -15.87 3.33
C ALA A 186 -2.14 -15.89 3.71
N LEU A 187 -2.82 -14.73 3.72
CA LEU A 187 -4.24 -14.60 4.04
C LEU A 187 -4.94 -13.63 3.08
N PRO A 188 -6.27 -13.71 2.95
CA PRO A 188 -7.06 -12.59 2.44
C PRO A 188 -6.88 -11.36 3.34
N VAL A 189 -6.40 -10.26 2.76
CA VAL A 189 -6.17 -8.99 3.51
C VAL A 189 -7.47 -8.30 3.91
N PHE A 190 -8.47 -8.45 3.04
CA PHE A 190 -9.79 -7.84 3.15
C PHE A 190 -10.84 -8.93 3.01
N GLU A 191 -12.03 -8.69 3.55
CA GLU A 191 -13.14 -9.61 3.36
C GLU A 191 -13.51 -9.69 1.87
N GLY A 192 -13.84 -10.89 1.38
CA GLY A 192 -14.16 -11.13 -0.03
C GLY A 192 -12.97 -11.10 -1.02
N ASN A 193 -11.74 -10.81 -0.57
CA ASN A 193 -10.56 -10.94 -1.43
C ASN A 193 -10.34 -12.42 -1.81
N ARG A 194 -10.48 -12.76 -3.10
CA ARG A 194 -10.34 -14.14 -3.59
C ARG A 194 -8.92 -14.70 -3.49
N PHE A 195 -7.91 -13.84 -3.65
CA PHE A 195 -6.51 -14.27 -3.66
C PHE A 195 -5.83 -13.84 -2.36
N PRO A 196 -5.27 -14.80 -1.59
CA PRO A 196 -4.46 -14.47 -0.43
C PRO A 196 -3.14 -13.82 -0.89
N THR A 197 -2.55 -13.04 0.00
CA THR A 197 -1.20 -12.49 -0.15
C THR A 197 -0.47 -12.61 1.18
N SER A 198 0.83 -12.33 1.22
CA SER A 198 1.63 -12.21 2.44
C SER A 198 2.40 -10.88 2.48
N VAL A 199 2.93 -10.51 3.64
CA VAL A 199 3.76 -9.28 3.77
C VAL A 199 4.96 -9.36 2.82
N ARG A 200 5.58 -10.53 2.74
CA ARG A 200 6.69 -10.82 1.82
C ARG A 200 6.28 -10.62 0.36
N GLN A 201 5.10 -11.06 -0.05
CA GLN A 201 4.62 -10.85 -1.42
C GLN A 201 4.34 -9.37 -1.73
N GLU A 202 3.78 -8.61 -0.78
CA GLU A 202 3.59 -7.16 -0.96
C GLU A 202 4.93 -6.39 -0.94
N TYR A 203 5.94 -6.88 -0.20
CA TYR A 203 7.30 -6.35 -0.26
C TYR A 203 7.95 -6.60 -1.62
N VAL A 204 7.88 -7.85 -2.11
CA VAL A 204 8.35 -8.23 -3.46
C VAL A 204 7.66 -7.41 -4.54
N ARG A 205 6.36 -7.13 -4.40
CA ARG A 205 5.64 -6.25 -5.32
C ARG A 205 6.27 -4.86 -5.42
N CYS A 206 6.71 -4.28 -4.31
CA CYS A 206 7.41 -2.98 -4.31
C CYS A 206 8.75 -3.09 -5.03
N LEU A 207 9.52 -4.15 -4.77
CA LEU A 207 10.81 -4.39 -5.44
C LEU A 207 10.64 -4.53 -6.96
N LEU A 208 9.63 -5.28 -7.41
CA LEU A 208 9.34 -5.44 -8.84
C LEU A 208 8.90 -4.14 -9.51
N LEU A 209 8.18 -3.26 -8.81
CA LEU A 209 7.82 -1.94 -9.33
C LEU A 209 9.09 -1.13 -9.64
N GLU A 210 10.02 -1.06 -8.68
CA GLU A 210 11.27 -0.31 -8.84
C GLU A 210 12.15 -0.89 -9.95
N LEU A 211 12.27 -2.22 -10.02
CA LEU A 211 13.02 -2.90 -11.09
C LEU A 211 12.44 -2.63 -12.49
N ALA A 212 11.16 -2.25 -12.60
CA ALA A 212 10.55 -1.86 -13.86
C ALA A 212 10.95 -0.43 -14.33
N ALA A 213 11.79 0.27 -13.57
CA ALA A 213 12.23 1.64 -13.80
C ALA A 213 11.04 2.62 -13.96
N PRO A 214 10.25 2.83 -12.89
CA PRO A 214 9.01 3.61 -12.94
C PRO A 214 9.24 5.10 -13.25
N ASP A 215 10.44 5.63 -13.05
CA ASP A 215 10.76 7.04 -13.34
C ASP A 215 10.66 7.41 -14.83
N SER A 216 10.69 6.41 -15.72
CA SER A 216 10.50 6.62 -17.16
C SER A 216 9.07 6.32 -17.63
N MET A 217 8.11 6.16 -16.71
CA MET A 217 6.72 5.81 -17.01
C MET A 217 5.78 7.01 -16.76
N THR A 218 4.68 7.05 -17.50
CA THR A 218 3.52 7.90 -17.19
C THR A 218 2.77 7.39 -15.95
N GLY A 219 1.92 8.21 -15.34
CA GLY A 219 1.17 7.80 -14.15
C GLY A 219 0.29 6.57 -14.39
N ARG A 220 -0.36 6.50 -15.56
CA ARG A 220 -1.12 5.32 -16.02
C ARG A 220 -0.28 4.05 -16.11
N GLU A 221 0.92 4.17 -16.67
CA GLU A 221 1.86 3.06 -16.84
C GLU A 221 2.37 2.56 -15.49
N VAL A 222 2.67 3.46 -14.55
CA VAL A 222 3.01 3.09 -13.17
C VAL A 222 1.87 2.32 -12.52
N GLU A 223 0.61 2.74 -12.67
CA GLU A 223 -0.54 2.04 -12.07
C GLU A 223 -0.73 0.65 -12.70
N LEU A 224 -0.57 0.54 -14.02
CA LEU A 224 -0.67 -0.74 -14.72
C LEU A 224 0.46 -1.69 -14.30
N CYS A 225 1.71 -1.18 -14.27
CA CYS A 225 2.86 -1.89 -13.75
C CYS A 225 2.58 -2.37 -12.32
N PHE A 226 2.12 -1.49 -11.43
CA PHE A 226 1.81 -1.83 -10.04
C PHE A 226 0.73 -2.90 -9.89
N ARG A 227 -0.24 -3.00 -10.82
CA ARG A 227 -1.23 -4.10 -10.85
C ARG A 227 -0.61 -5.40 -11.34
N ILE A 228 0.27 -5.35 -12.34
CA ILE A 228 1.00 -6.53 -12.85
C ILE A 228 1.95 -7.09 -11.80
N THR A 229 2.72 -6.23 -11.12
CA THR A 229 3.63 -6.65 -10.04
C THR A 229 2.88 -7.38 -8.93
N GLY A 230 1.65 -6.96 -8.59
CA GLY A 230 0.82 -7.65 -7.60
C GLY A 230 0.43 -9.07 -8.00
N ARG A 231 0.25 -9.35 -9.31
CA ARG A 231 0.00 -10.71 -9.82
C ARG A 231 1.29 -11.52 -10.02
N ALA A 232 2.41 -10.85 -10.29
CA ALA A 232 3.70 -11.48 -10.50
C ALA A 232 4.40 -11.87 -9.17
N ALA A 233 4.25 -11.06 -8.12
CA ALA A 233 4.94 -11.23 -6.85
C ALA A 233 4.84 -12.63 -6.21
N PRO A 234 3.68 -13.34 -6.25
CA PRO A 234 3.61 -14.70 -5.73
C PRO A 234 4.51 -15.72 -6.44
N ALA A 235 4.98 -15.43 -7.65
CA ALA A 235 5.86 -16.30 -8.44
C ALA A 235 7.35 -15.96 -8.28
N VAL A 236 7.69 -14.90 -7.55
CA VAL A 236 9.08 -14.44 -7.37
C VAL A 236 9.65 -14.97 -6.06
N LYS A 237 10.86 -15.51 -6.11
CA LYS A 237 11.58 -16.00 -4.93
C LYS A 237 12.40 -14.87 -4.33
N LEU A 238 12.45 -14.77 -2.99
CA LEU A 238 13.19 -13.75 -2.24
C LEU A 238 14.01 -14.40 -1.11
N ASP A 239 15.28 -14.70 -1.31
CA ASP A 239 16.07 -15.48 -0.34
C ASP A 239 17.26 -14.72 0.21
N ASN A 240 17.78 -15.17 1.35
CA ASN A 240 19.00 -14.61 1.96
C ASN A 240 20.29 -15.20 1.37
N ALA A 241 20.15 -16.15 0.43
CA ALA A 241 21.26 -16.81 -0.23
C ALA A 241 21.11 -16.69 -1.74
N ARG A 242 22.22 -16.38 -2.41
CA ARG A 242 22.27 -16.29 -3.87
C ARG A 242 22.16 -17.69 -4.48
N SER A 243 21.29 -17.83 -5.48
CA SER A 243 21.22 -18.99 -6.37
C SER A 243 21.78 -18.66 -7.75
N ASP A 244 22.03 -19.67 -8.57
CA ASP A 244 22.42 -19.50 -9.98
C ASP A 244 21.35 -18.78 -10.82
N SER A 245 20.08 -18.90 -10.42
CA SER A 245 18.94 -18.23 -11.04
C SER A 245 18.68 -16.81 -10.53
N THR A 246 19.46 -16.34 -9.55
CA THR A 246 19.27 -15.00 -8.97
C THR A 246 19.76 -13.92 -9.94
N VAL A 247 18.85 -13.01 -10.30
CA VAL A 247 19.15 -11.88 -11.20
C VAL A 247 19.36 -10.58 -10.42
N PHE A 248 18.58 -10.36 -9.35
CA PHE A 248 18.58 -9.10 -8.60
C PHE A 248 18.92 -9.32 -7.13
N ALA A 249 19.33 -8.25 -6.46
CA ALA A 249 19.56 -8.22 -5.03
C ALA A 249 19.06 -6.88 -4.45
N VAL A 250 18.77 -6.86 -3.16
CA VAL A 250 18.47 -5.64 -2.41
C VAL A 250 19.11 -5.75 -1.03
N ILE A 251 19.69 -4.66 -0.53
CA ILE A 251 20.13 -4.56 0.86
C ILE A 251 19.00 -3.85 1.63
N PRO A 252 18.25 -4.55 2.50
CA PRO A 252 17.09 -4.03 3.22
C PRO A 252 17.51 -3.18 4.44
N ALA A 253 18.51 -2.31 4.27
CA ALA A 253 19.00 -1.35 5.25
C ALA A 253 18.98 0.05 4.65
N GLY A 254 18.56 1.04 5.46
CA GLY A 254 18.37 2.42 4.97
C GLY A 254 17.37 2.47 3.81
N ASP A 255 17.69 3.22 2.77
CA ASP A 255 16.89 3.46 1.58
C ASP A 255 17.31 2.65 0.34
N GLY A 256 18.05 1.55 0.55
CA GLY A 256 18.65 0.76 -0.54
C GLY A 256 17.62 0.26 -1.58
N LEU A 257 17.85 0.57 -2.85
CA LEU A 257 17.01 0.11 -3.95
C LEU A 257 17.42 -1.30 -4.42
N PRO A 258 16.51 -2.10 -5.01
CA PRO A 258 16.88 -3.30 -5.73
C PRO A 258 17.81 -2.98 -6.91
N MET A 259 18.79 -3.85 -7.13
CA MET A 259 19.84 -3.72 -8.14
C MET A 259 20.14 -5.08 -8.77
N LEU A 260 20.98 -5.12 -9.82
CA LEU A 260 21.44 -6.41 -10.35
C LEU A 260 22.33 -7.10 -9.31
N ALA A 261 22.15 -8.41 -9.10
CA ALA A 261 22.93 -9.17 -8.13
C ALA A 261 24.45 -9.17 -8.44
N ARG A 262 24.83 -8.92 -9.70
CA ARG A 262 26.24 -8.75 -10.12
C ARG A 262 26.86 -7.41 -9.70
N GLN A 263 26.05 -6.41 -9.36
CA GLN A 263 26.51 -5.11 -8.87
C GLN A 263 26.73 -5.10 -7.36
N LEU A 264 26.26 -6.13 -6.66
CA LEU A 264 26.42 -6.26 -5.21
C LEU A 264 27.88 -6.51 -4.86
N GLU A 265 28.43 -5.65 -3.99
CA GLU A 265 29.77 -5.84 -3.44
C GLU A 265 29.84 -7.10 -2.57
N SER A 266 30.93 -7.87 -2.68
CA SER A 266 31.07 -9.16 -1.99
C SER A 266 30.94 -9.06 -0.46
N GLY A 267 31.40 -7.95 0.13
CA GLY A 267 31.30 -7.69 1.57
C GLY A 267 29.87 -7.43 2.08
N LEU A 268 28.92 -7.14 1.19
CA LEU A 268 27.53 -6.83 1.56
C LEU A 268 26.57 -8.00 1.29
N ALA A 269 27.07 -9.11 0.74
CA ALA A 269 26.26 -10.25 0.33
C ALA A 269 25.48 -10.92 1.48
N SER A 270 26.06 -10.96 2.69
CA SER A 270 25.42 -11.53 3.87
C SER A 270 24.22 -10.74 4.39
N SER A 271 24.12 -9.47 4.00
CA SER A 271 23.05 -8.56 4.40
C SER A 271 22.01 -8.37 3.31
N ALA A 272 22.15 -9.02 2.16
CA ALA A 272 21.25 -8.85 1.02
C ALA A 272 20.14 -9.90 0.98
N TYR A 273 19.01 -9.49 0.42
CA TYR A 273 18.03 -10.40 -0.16
C TYR A 273 18.27 -10.52 -1.66
N PHE A 274 18.10 -11.72 -2.17
CA PHE A 274 18.29 -12.10 -3.57
C PHE A 274 16.93 -12.43 -4.18
N LEU A 275 16.67 -11.86 -5.36
CA LEU A 275 15.40 -12.03 -6.07
C LEU A 275 15.60 -12.88 -7.33
N ASP A 276 14.71 -13.85 -7.49
CA ASP A 276 14.62 -14.70 -8.69
C ASP A 276 13.26 -14.51 -9.36
N THR A 277 13.30 -13.91 -10.55
CA THR A 277 12.16 -13.60 -11.42
C THR A 277 11.88 -14.69 -12.46
N THR A 278 12.72 -15.73 -12.53
CA THR A 278 12.67 -16.75 -13.59
C THR A 278 11.31 -17.43 -13.69
N LEU A 279 10.65 -17.68 -12.55
CA LEU A 279 9.34 -18.33 -12.51
C LEU A 279 8.16 -17.40 -12.85
N CYS A 280 8.34 -16.08 -12.81
CA CYS A 280 7.28 -15.15 -13.23
C CYS A 280 7.31 -14.86 -14.73
N LEU A 281 8.48 -14.88 -15.37
CA LEU A 281 8.63 -14.55 -16.79
C LEU A 281 7.76 -15.41 -17.74
N PRO A 282 7.67 -16.75 -17.59
CA PRO A 282 6.77 -17.56 -18.41
C PRO A 282 5.30 -17.16 -18.28
N LYS A 283 4.86 -16.71 -17.10
CA LYS A 283 3.47 -16.26 -16.88
C LYS A 283 3.18 -14.95 -17.62
N LEU A 284 4.16 -14.05 -17.69
CA LEU A 284 4.03 -12.81 -18.44
C LEU A 284 4.02 -13.08 -19.95
N ARG A 285 4.89 -13.97 -20.43
CA ARG A 285 4.95 -14.40 -21.84
C ARG A 285 3.65 -15.09 -22.27
N ALA A 286 3.12 -16.00 -21.46
CA ALA A 286 1.82 -16.61 -21.72
C ALA A 286 0.67 -15.58 -21.82
N GLY A 287 0.78 -14.46 -21.07
CA GLY A 287 -0.15 -13.34 -21.19
C GLY A 287 -0.04 -12.60 -22.52
N LEU A 288 1.15 -12.47 -23.09
CA LEU A 288 1.36 -11.91 -24.43
C LEU A 288 0.81 -12.84 -25.51
N GLU A 289 1.12 -14.14 -25.42
CA GLU A 289 0.70 -15.15 -26.40
C GLU A 289 -0.82 -15.29 -26.47
N ARG A 290 -1.50 -15.30 -25.31
CA ARG A 290 -2.97 -15.41 -25.24
C ARG A 290 -3.70 -14.30 -26.01
N ASP A 291 -3.11 -13.10 -26.04
CA ASP A 291 -3.78 -11.90 -26.54
C ASP A 291 -3.14 -11.34 -27.82
N MET A 292 -2.23 -12.10 -28.45
CA MET A 292 -1.47 -11.68 -29.63
C MET A 292 -2.36 -11.29 -30.82
N ASP A 293 -3.46 -12.01 -31.02
CA ASP A 293 -4.39 -11.81 -32.15
C ASP A 293 -5.59 -10.91 -31.79
N ARG A 294 -5.65 -10.37 -30.56
CA ARG A 294 -6.77 -9.53 -30.14
C ARG A 294 -6.60 -8.07 -30.59
N PRO A 295 -7.69 -7.34 -30.89
CA PRO A 295 -7.64 -5.93 -31.22
C PRO A 295 -6.96 -5.13 -30.10
N LYS A 296 -5.99 -4.28 -30.46
CA LYS A 296 -5.19 -3.53 -29.47
C LYS A 296 -6.00 -2.49 -28.71
N ASP A 297 -7.09 -2.01 -29.27
CA ASP A 297 -8.02 -1.04 -28.71
C ASP A 297 -9.10 -1.68 -27.82
N GLU A 298 -9.20 -3.01 -27.79
CA GLU A 298 -10.14 -3.72 -26.94
C GLU A 298 -9.83 -3.48 -25.44
N PRO A 299 -10.84 -3.30 -24.58
CA PRO A 299 -10.64 -3.19 -23.13
C PRO A 299 -9.98 -4.44 -22.51
N ASP A 300 -9.05 -4.22 -21.57
CA ASP A 300 -8.38 -5.30 -20.85
C ASP A 300 -9.20 -5.80 -19.66
N THR A 301 -9.85 -6.95 -19.82
CA THR A 301 -10.62 -7.58 -18.74
C THR A 301 -9.76 -8.17 -17.62
N LEU A 302 -8.43 -8.27 -17.79
CA LEU A 302 -7.55 -8.85 -16.78
C LEU A 302 -7.10 -7.82 -15.75
N PHE A 303 -6.55 -6.67 -16.14
CA PHE A 303 -6.02 -5.67 -15.19
C PHE A 303 -6.99 -4.52 -14.91
N SER A 304 -7.82 -4.12 -15.88
CA SER A 304 -8.95 -3.19 -15.73
C SER A 304 -9.48 -2.82 -17.11
N SER A 305 -10.80 -2.71 -17.30
CA SER A 305 -11.38 -2.25 -18.57
C SER A 305 -11.02 -0.80 -18.92
N GLU A 306 -10.44 -0.06 -17.97
CA GLU A 306 -9.86 1.28 -18.12
C GLU A 306 -8.51 1.26 -18.86
N TYR A 307 -7.94 0.09 -19.12
CA TYR A 307 -6.80 -0.12 -20.01
C TYR A 307 -7.22 -0.85 -21.28
N THR A 308 -6.42 -0.70 -22.32
CA THR A 308 -6.52 -1.47 -23.55
C THR A 308 -5.59 -2.69 -23.54
N ILE A 309 -5.87 -3.68 -24.40
CA ILE A 309 -4.96 -4.81 -24.64
C ILE A 309 -3.60 -4.31 -25.14
N GLY A 310 -3.57 -3.25 -25.95
CA GLY A 310 -2.35 -2.63 -26.44
C GLY A 310 -1.47 -2.06 -25.31
N GLU A 311 -2.06 -1.33 -24.36
CA GLU A 311 -1.35 -0.82 -23.17
C GLU A 311 -0.77 -1.97 -22.33
N ARG A 312 -1.58 -3.01 -22.07
CA ARG A 312 -1.12 -4.21 -21.36
C ARG A 312 0.02 -4.91 -22.11
N TYR A 313 -0.09 -5.07 -23.42
CA TYR A 313 0.92 -5.72 -24.25
C TYR A 313 2.25 -4.96 -24.21
N ALA A 314 2.20 -3.64 -24.34
CA ALA A 314 3.38 -2.77 -24.21
C ALA A 314 4.03 -2.90 -22.83
N MET A 315 3.22 -2.87 -21.76
CA MET A 315 3.72 -3.01 -20.40
C MET A 315 4.33 -4.40 -20.16
N LEU A 316 3.68 -5.49 -20.58
CA LEU A 316 4.23 -6.84 -20.41
C LEU A 316 5.59 -7.01 -21.12
N ASN A 317 5.74 -6.50 -22.34
CA ASN A 317 7.04 -6.52 -23.04
C ASN A 317 8.12 -5.73 -22.31
N ARG A 318 7.76 -4.55 -21.78
CA ARG A 318 8.67 -3.76 -20.94
C ARG A 318 9.11 -4.57 -19.73
N LEU A 319 8.17 -5.14 -18.97
CA LEU A 319 8.50 -5.90 -17.75
C LEU A 319 9.37 -7.13 -18.04
N ILE A 320 9.11 -7.86 -19.13
CA ILE A 320 9.96 -8.98 -19.57
C ILE A 320 11.38 -8.53 -19.94
N SER A 321 11.55 -7.30 -20.40
CA SER A 321 12.87 -6.75 -20.72
C SER A 321 13.64 -6.27 -19.48
N HIS A 322 12.91 -5.93 -18.41
CA HIS A 322 13.47 -5.41 -17.16
C HIS A 322 13.70 -6.49 -16.09
N TRP A 323 12.96 -7.59 -16.12
CA TRP A 323 12.98 -8.67 -15.12
C TRP A 323 13.64 -9.94 -15.65
#